data_AF-A0A353YVR1-F1
#
_entry.id   AF-A0A353YVR1-F1
#
_cell.length_a   1.000
_cell.length_b   1.000
_cell.length_c   1.000
_cell.angle_alpha   90.00
_cell.angle_beta   90.00
_cell.angle_gamma   90.00
#
_symmetry.space_group_name_H-M   'P 1'
#
loop_
_entity.id
_entity.type
_entity.pdbx_description
1 polymer ?
#
loop_
_entity_poly.entity_id
_entity_poly.type
_entity_poly.pdbx_seq_one_letter_code
_entity_poly.pdbx_strand_id
1 'polypeptide(L)'
;PGASLTINSSNSPFIKIKIRIFFRLALLILVIAFLGSCSEIREIRAEETAVRQVFEDYKTAVLEMNGSESVRYLTRNSLDFYDYMVNAAKYMYPNALMRLSEFEQLSILLIRHSFVPKELIEMDGTGFFILSTDAGVSSSNLEDIEIRRIQFDGDDAYAEVLFQGEPTDFLYTFNKSSGAWLLDITSGLELMDEILVQMRNMSNISFETMVVFSLESLTGRPVSAEIWYPPFEDPGANN
;
A
#
# COMPACT_ATOMS: atom_id res chain seq x y z
N PRO A 1 -67.32 -59.79 0.94
CA PRO A 1 -66.22 -59.50 -0.01
C PRO A 1 -65.56 -58.15 0.32
N GLY A 2 -64.53 -58.17 1.16
CA GLY A 2 -63.81 -56.98 1.59
C GLY A 2 -62.51 -57.41 2.26
N ALA A 3 -61.49 -57.68 1.43
CA ALA A 3 -60.17 -58.07 1.90
C ALA A 3 -59.34 -56.80 2.13
N SER A 4 -59.16 -56.43 3.40
CA SER A 4 -58.22 -55.39 3.82
C SER A 4 -56.80 -55.97 3.84
N LEU A 5 -55.95 -55.53 2.91
CA LEU A 5 -54.52 -55.81 2.90
C LEU A 5 -53.83 -54.90 3.93
N THR A 6 -53.56 -55.44 5.11
CA THR A 6 -52.65 -54.83 6.08
C THR A 6 -51.21 -55.14 5.67
N ILE A 7 -50.55 -54.15 5.08
CA ILE A 7 -49.11 -54.21 4.80
C ILE A 7 -48.38 -54.11 6.14
N ASN A 8 -47.87 -55.26 6.61
CA ASN A 8 -47.09 -55.37 7.83
C ASN A 8 -45.72 -54.70 7.61
N SER A 9 -45.53 -53.52 8.20
CA SER A 9 -44.30 -52.75 8.05
C SER A 9 -43.13 -53.50 8.71
N SER A 10 -42.07 -53.74 7.93
CA SER A 10 -40.98 -54.62 8.31
C SER A 10 -40.21 -54.06 9.52
N ASN A 11 -40.45 -54.63 10.69
CA ASN A 11 -39.70 -54.36 11.93
C ASN A 11 -38.39 -55.17 11.97
N SER A 12 -37.64 -55.20 10.86
CA SER A 12 -36.38 -55.94 10.75
C SER A 12 -35.30 -55.26 11.63
N PRO A 13 -34.73 -55.96 12.63
CA PRO A 13 -33.68 -55.40 13.49
C PRO A 13 -32.43 -54.99 12.68
N PHE A 14 -32.19 -55.62 11.54
CA PHE A 14 -31.08 -55.29 10.65
C PHE A 14 -31.21 -53.92 9.98
N ILE A 15 -32.44 -53.47 9.67
CA ILE A 15 -32.69 -52.15 9.07
C ILE A 15 -32.43 -51.04 10.10
N LYS A 16 -32.85 -51.23 11.36
CA LYS A 16 -32.62 -50.26 12.45
C LYS A 16 -31.14 -50.08 12.79
N ILE A 17 -30.33 -51.14 12.68
CA ILE A 17 -28.87 -51.09 12.91
C ILE A 17 -28.19 -50.31 11.77
N LYS A 18 -28.54 -50.58 10.51
CA LYS A 18 -27.98 -49.85 9.35
C LYS A 18 -28.30 -48.36 9.39
N ILE A 19 -29.53 -47.98 9.75
CA ILE A 19 -29.93 -46.57 9.89
C ILE A 19 -29.15 -45.87 11.02
N ARG A 20 -28.92 -46.54 12.17
CA ARG A 20 -28.12 -45.99 13.28
C ARG A 20 -26.64 -45.79 12.91
N ILE A 21 -26.06 -46.72 12.17
CA ILE A 21 -24.67 -46.62 11.69
C ILE A 21 -24.56 -45.48 10.67
N PHE A 22 -25.50 -45.40 9.72
CA PHE A 22 -25.55 -44.32 8.73
C PHE A 22 -25.68 -42.94 9.39
N PHE A 23 -26.58 -42.78 10.37
CA PHE A 23 -26.72 -41.52 11.12
C PHE A 23 -25.45 -41.16 11.90
N ARG A 24 -24.76 -42.13 12.50
CA ARG A 24 -23.50 -41.87 13.22
C ARG A 24 -22.36 -41.46 12.29
N LEU A 25 -22.27 -42.08 11.11
CA LEU A 25 -21.30 -41.71 10.07
C LEU A 25 -21.61 -40.32 9.48
N ALA A 26 -22.88 -40.02 9.19
CA ALA A 26 -23.30 -38.71 8.70
C ALA A 26 -23.04 -37.60 9.74
N LEU A 27 -23.30 -37.88 11.03
CA LEU A 27 -22.99 -36.96 12.13
C LEU A 27 -21.47 -36.73 12.28
N LEU A 28 -20.67 -37.77 12.14
CA LEU A 28 -19.20 -37.67 12.19
C LEU A 28 -18.64 -36.80 11.05
N ILE A 29 -19.16 -36.98 9.82
CA ILE A 29 -18.76 -36.18 8.65
C ILE A 29 -19.18 -34.71 8.83
N LEU A 30 -20.37 -34.45 9.38
CA LEU A 30 -20.84 -33.10 9.70
C LEU A 30 -19.95 -32.41 10.74
N VAL A 31 -19.51 -33.13 11.77
CA VAL A 31 -18.60 -32.60 12.81
C VAL A 31 -17.21 -32.31 12.24
N ILE A 32 -16.68 -33.17 11.36
CA ILE A 32 -15.37 -32.95 10.70
C ILE A 32 -15.45 -31.74 9.76
N ALA A 33 -16.53 -31.58 9.00
CA ALA A 33 -16.74 -30.41 8.15
C ALA A 33 -16.86 -29.11 8.98
N PHE A 34 -17.50 -29.15 10.15
CA PHE A 34 -17.58 -28.01 11.08
C PHE A 34 -16.23 -27.65 11.71
N LEU A 35 -15.34 -28.62 11.92
CA LEU A 35 -13.99 -28.36 12.45
C LEU A 35 -13.06 -27.74 11.41
N GLY A 36 -13.21 -28.10 10.12
CA GLY A 36 -12.41 -27.57 9.00
C GLY A 36 -12.63 -26.07 8.73
N SER A 37 -13.87 -25.58 8.75
CA SER A 37 -14.14 -24.14 8.55
C SER A 37 -13.61 -23.25 9.68
N CYS A 38 -13.32 -23.81 10.86
CA CYS A 38 -12.83 -23.01 11.99
C CYS A 38 -11.35 -22.64 11.83
N SER A 39 -10.54 -23.43 11.10
CA SER A 39 -9.13 -23.11 10.88
C SER A 39 -8.92 -21.99 9.86
N GLU A 40 -9.64 -22.02 8.73
CA GLU A 40 -9.54 -20.97 7.70
C GLU A 40 -10.00 -19.60 8.22
N ILE A 41 -11.13 -19.55 8.94
CA ILE A 41 -11.62 -18.30 9.53
C ILE A 41 -10.62 -17.73 10.54
N ARG A 42 -9.90 -18.59 11.29
CA ARG A 42 -8.89 -18.15 12.24
C ARG A 42 -7.64 -17.60 11.55
N GLU A 43 -7.23 -18.23 10.45
CA GLU A 43 -6.11 -17.79 9.64
C GLU A 43 -6.40 -16.42 9.01
N ILE A 44 -7.53 -16.25 8.33
CA ILE A 44 -7.93 -14.96 7.74
C ILE A 44 -7.96 -13.83 8.77
N ARG A 45 -8.48 -14.08 9.99
CA ARG A 45 -8.46 -13.06 11.05
C ARG A 45 -7.06 -12.73 11.53
N ALA A 46 -6.16 -13.71 11.57
CA ALA A 46 -4.77 -13.48 11.95
C ALA A 46 -4.05 -12.64 10.87
N GLU A 47 -4.28 -12.94 9.59
CA GLU A 47 -3.79 -12.16 8.47
C GLU A 47 -4.33 -10.72 8.48
N GLU A 48 -5.64 -10.54 8.70
CA GLU A 48 -6.25 -9.21 8.83
C GLU A 48 -5.63 -8.41 9.99
N THR A 49 -5.43 -9.07 11.12
CA THR A 49 -4.77 -8.45 12.29
C THR A 49 -3.34 -8.03 11.95
N ALA A 50 -2.60 -8.87 11.23
CA ALA A 50 -1.22 -8.56 10.86
C ALA A 50 -1.12 -7.39 9.87
N VAL A 51 -2.00 -7.33 8.85
CA VAL A 51 -2.07 -6.18 7.92
C VAL A 51 -2.40 -4.88 8.66
N ARG A 52 -3.39 -4.93 9.57
CA ARG A 52 -3.74 -3.78 10.41
C ARG A 52 -2.56 -3.31 11.27
N GLN A 53 -1.87 -4.25 11.90
CA GLN A 53 -0.72 -3.93 12.73
C GLN A 53 0.38 -3.22 11.93
N VAL A 54 0.70 -3.71 10.72
CA VAL A 54 1.71 -3.08 9.86
C VAL A 54 1.33 -1.66 9.48
N PHE A 55 0.06 -1.42 9.15
CA PHE A 55 -0.42 -0.07 8.85
C PHE A 55 -0.32 0.87 10.07
N GLU A 56 -0.78 0.42 11.24
CA GLU A 56 -0.73 1.25 12.46
C GLU A 56 0.70 1.50 12.93
N ASP A 57 1.58 0.51 12.82
CA ASP A 57 2.99 0.67 13.17
C ASP A 57 3.70 1.64 12.22
N TYR A 58 3.46 1.50 10.91
CA TYR A 58 3.95 2.46 9.90
C TYR A 58 3.45 3.88 10.20
N LYS A 59 2.14 4.03 10.42
CA LYS A 59 1.50 5.31 10.75
C LYS A 59 2.11 5.92 12.00
N THR A 60 2.28 5.14 13.05
CA THR A 60 2.92 5.57 14.30
C THR A 60 4.35 6.05 14.06
N ALA A 61 5.16 5.26 13.35
CA ALA A 61 6.55 5.63 13.07
C ALA A 61 6.66 6.94 12.26
N VAL A 62 5.78 7.17 11.29
CA VAL A 62 5.76 8.43 10.54
C VAL A 62 5.31 9.62 11.39
N LEU A 63 4.27 9.45 12.21
CA LEU A 63 3.76 10.51 13.10
C LEU A 63 4.75 10.87 14.21
N GLU A 64 5.54 9.90 14.66
CA GLU A 64 6.64 10.11 15.60
C GLU A 64 7.93 10.63 14.93
N MET A 65 7.90 10.92 13.63
CA MET A 65 9.05 11.38 12.84
C MET A 65 10.25 10.43 12.97
N ASN A 66 9.98 9.11 12.96
CA ASN A 66 10.98 8.06 13.06
C ASN A 66 11.11 7.32 11.72
N GLY A 67 11.81 7.95 10.78
CA GLY A 67 12.09 7.43 9.45
C GLY A 67 12.78 6.06 9.48
N SER A 68 13.69 5.87 10.44
CA SER A 68 14.45 4.61 10.57
C SER A 68 13.56 3.41 10.91
N GLU A 69 12.47 3.64 11.64
CA GLU A 69 11.49 2.59 11.94
C GLU A 69 10.46 2.46 10.82
N SER A 70 10.01 3.58 10.22
CA SER A 70 8.97 3.56 9.18
C SER A 70 9.37 2.75 7.94
N VAL A 71 10.64 2.79 7.53
CA VAL A 71 11.15 1.98 6.38
C VAL A 71 10.97 0.47 6.56
N ARG A 72 10.84 -0.01 7.80
CA ARG A 72 10.71 -1.45 8.09
C ARG A 72 9.35 -2.03 7.71
N TYR A 73 8.36 -1.15 7.52
CA TYR A 73 7.00 -1.52 7.16
C TYR A 73 6.72 -1.37 5.66
N LEU A 74 7.72 -0.99 4.87
CA LEU A 74 7.56 -0.75 3.44
C LEU A 74 8.00 -1.94 2.60
N THR A 75 7.36 -2.12 1.45
CA THR A 75 7.81 -3.10 0.46
C THR A 75 9.13 -2.67 -0.18
N ARG A 76 9.83 -3.63 -0.78
CA ARG A 76 11.00 -3.33 -1.61
C ARG A 76 10.65 -2.42 -2.78
N ASN A 77 9.47 -2.61 -3.39
CA ASN A 77 8.97 -1.77 -4.49
C ASN A 77 8.86 -0.29 -4.08
N SER A 78 8.34 -0.01 -2.89
CA SER A 78 8.29 1.34 -2.31
C SER A 78 9.68 1.96 -2.15
N LEU A 79 10.66 1.19 -1.66
CA LEU A 79 12.03 1.69 -1.49
C LEU A 79 12.74 1.89 -2.84
N ASP A 80 12.53 0.99 -3.80
CA ASP A 80 13.06 1.09 -5.16
C ASP A 80 12.51 2.33 -5.89
N PHE A 81 11.25 2.71 -5.63
CA PHE A 81 10.70 3.97 -6.13
C PHE A 81 11.47 5.18 -5.62
N TYR A 82 11.80 5.26 -4.33
CA TYR A 82 12.62 6.36 -3.83
C TYR A 82 14.06 6.32 -4.37
N ASP A 83 14.64 5.14 -4.55
CA ASP A 83 15.94 5.00 -5.20
C ASP A 83 15.89 5.57 -6.63
N TYR A 84 14.83 5.28 -7.38
CA TYR A 84 14.59 5.86 -8.69
C TYR A 84 14.49 7.39 -8.63
N MET A 85 13.69 7.94 -7.71
CA MET A 85 13.49 9.38 -7.58
C MET A 85 14.79 10.13 -7.25
N VAL A 86 15.59 9.60 -6.33
CA VAL A 86 16.89 10.17 -5.96
C VAL A 86 17.89 10.07 -7.12
N ASN A 87 17.94 8.95 -7.84
CA ASN A 87 18.78 8.84 -9.03
C ASN A 87 18.35 9.77 -10.16
N ALA A 88 17.05 9.92 -10.38
CA ALA A 88 16.50 10.86 -11.36
C ALA A 88 16.83 12.32 -10.99
N ALA A 89 16.77 12.67 -9.71
CA ALA A 89 17.20 13.97 -9.21
C ALA A 89 18.67 14.25 -9.50
N LYS A 90 19.55 13.24 -9.41
CA LYS A 90 20.98 13.37 -9.69
C LYS A 90 21.30 13.55 -11.17
N TYR A 91 20.66 12.79 -12.05
CA TYR A 91 21.17 12.58 -13.42
C TYR A 91 20.17 12.84 -14.55
N MET A 92 18.87 12.97 -14.27
CA MET A 92 17.86 13.03 -15.34
C MET A 92 17.82 14.38 -16.05
N TYR A 93 18.02 14.40 -17.36
CA TYR A 93 17.95 15.62 -18.16
C TYR A 93 16.50 16.09 -18.42
N PRO A 94 16.28 17.38 -18.73
CA PRO A 94 14.95 17.96 -18.90
C PRO A 94 14.05 17.18 -19.88
N ASN A 95 14.61 16.69 -20.99
CA ASN A 95 13.85 15.96 -22.00
C ASN A 95 13.24 14.64 -21.49
N ALA A 96 13.92 13.96 -20.56
CA ALA A 96 13.42 12.76 -19.92
C ALA A 96 12.46 13.11 -18.77
N LEU A 97 12.81 14.13 -17.98
CA LEU A 97 11.98 14.62 -16.89
C LEU A 97 10.58 15.03 -17.36
N MET A 98 10.49 15.79 -18.45
CA MET A 98 9.21 16.26 -19.04
C MET A 98 8.31 15.12 -19.58
N ARG A 99 8.79 13.87 -19.62
CA ARG A 99 7.99 12.71 -20.02
C ARG A 99 7.37 11.96 -18.84
N LEU A 100 7.74 12.33 -17.62
CA LEU A 100 7.19 11.75 -16.40
C LEU A 100 5.85 12.39 -16.03
N SER A 101 5.15 11.78 -15.08
CA SER A 101 3.96 12.37 -14.47
C SER A 101 4.28 13.71 -13.78
N GLU A 102 3.26 14.55 -13.54
CA GLU A 102 3.46 15.85 -12.88
C GLU A 102 3.95 15.66 -11.44
N PHE A 103 3.46 14.62 -10.74
CA PHE A 103 3.93 14.24 -9.40
C PHE A 103 5.42 13.88 -9.40
N GLU A 104 5.85 12.96 -10.27
CA GLU A 104 7.26 12.56 -10.35
C GLU A 104 8.16 13.76 -10.70
N GLN A 105 7.74 14.59 -11.66
CA GLN A 105 8.47 15.81 -12.01
C GLN A 105 8.65 16.72 -10.80
N LEU A 106 7.57 17.03 -10.09
CA LEU A 106 7.61 17.89 -8.91
C LEU A 106 8.50 17.30 -7.81
N SER A 107 8.38 16.00 -7.53
CA SER A 107 9.18 15.32 -6.51
C SER A 107 10.67 15.28 -6.85
N ILE A 108 11.05 15.02 -8.11
CA ILE A 108 12.44 15.08 -8.57
C ILE A 108 13.02 16.48 -8.39
N LEU A 109 12.27 17.51 -8.78
CA LEU A 109 12.69 18.90 -8.66
C LEU A 109 12.76 19.33 -7.20
N LEU A 110 11.88 18.82 -6.33
CA LEU A 110 11.94 19.04 -4.89
C LEU A 110 13.20 18.45 -4.28
N ILE A 111 13.61 17.25 -4.68
CA ILE A 111 14.86 16.63 -4.22
C ILE A 111 16.05 17.51 -4.66
N ARG A 112 16.12 17.91 -5.93
CA ARG A 112 17.19 18.81 -6.42
C ARG A 112 17.23 20.14 -5.68
N HIS A 113 16.06 20.68 -5.37
CA HIS A 113 15.96 21.99 -4.73
C HIS A 113 16.25 21.91 -3.23
N SER A 114 16.03 20.75 -2.59
CA SER A 114 16.20 20.56 -1.14
C SER A 114 17.65 20.35 -0.73
N PHE A 115 18.44 19.62 -1.51
CA PHE A 115 19.80 19.23 -1.13
C PHE A 115 20.88 19.99 -1.90
N VAL A 116 22.00 20.28 -1.24
CA VAL A 116 23.19 20.72 -1.98
C VAL A 116 23.84 19.52 -2.69
N PRO A 117 24.56 19.72 -3.81
CA PRO A 117 25.12 18.60 -4.58
C PRO A 117 25.94 17.60 -3.73
N LYS A 118 26.74 18.10 -2.78
CA LYS A 118 27.54 17.23 -1.90
C LYS A 118 26.69 16.27 -1.06
N GLU A 119 25.50 16.67 -0.64
CA GLU A 119 24.58 15.81 0.12
C GLU A 119 23.86 14.84 -0.81
N LEU A 120 23.41 15.35 -1.96
CA LEU A 120 22.64 14.56 -2.91
C LEU A 120 23.45 13.41 -3.50
N ILE A 121 24.75 13.58 -3.79
CA ILE A 121 25.54 12.54 -4.47
C ILE A 121 25.63 11.24 -3.66
N GLU A 122 25.74 11.32 -2.34
CA GLU A 122 25.83 10.17 -1.43
C GLU A 122 24.47 9.62 -1.01
N MET A 123 23.37 10.33 -1.32
CA MET A 123 22.03 9.96 -0.87
C MET A 123 21.47 8.80 -1.68
N ASP A 124 20.89 7.80 -1.03
CA ASP A 124 20.04 6.78 -1.66
C ASP A 124 18.55 7.03 -1.34
N GLY A 125 17.67 6.25 -1.93
CA GLY A 125 16.22 6.38 -1.73
C GLY A 125 15.79 6.11 -0.30
N THR A 126 16.41 5.11 0.35
CA THR A 126 16.12 4.78 1.75
C THR A 126 16.51 5.95 2.67
N GLY A 127 17.70 6.51 2.50
CA GLY A 127 18.17 7.67 3.24
C GLY A 127 17.33 8.91 2.98
N PHE A 128 16.89 9.13 1.74
CA PHE A 128 15.97 10.22 1.41
C PHE A 128 14.61 10.06 2.10
N PHE A 129 14.03 8.85 2.10
CA PHE A 129 12.76 8.59 2.77
C PHE A 129 12.86 8.79 4.28
N ILE A 130 13.93 8.27 4.91
CA ILE A 130 14.19 8.46 6.34
C ILE A 130 14.25 9.94 6.67
N LEU A 131 15.10 10.70 5.96
CA LEU A 131 15.28 12.13 6.20
C LEU A 131 13.99 12.93 5.98
N SER A 132 13.20 12.58 4.96
CA SER A 132 11.92 13.23 4.68
C SER A 132 10.89 12.96 5.78
N THR A 133 10.88 11.74 6.33
CA THR A 133 10.01 11.37 7.45
C THR A 133 10.43 12.10 8.72
N ASP A 134 11.73 12.11 9.03
CA ASP A 134 12.29 12.79 10.21
C ASP A 134 12.05 14.31 10.16
N ALA A 135 12.00 14.89 8.96
CA ALA A 135 11.65 16.29 8.74
C ALA A 135 10.14 16.58 8.80
N GLY A 136 9.30 15.57 8.99
CA GLY A 136 7.85 15.70 9.09
C GLY A 136 7.13 15.99 7.76
N VAL A 137 7.76 15.71 6.61
CA VAL A 137 7.17 15.97 5.29
C VAL A 137 5.92 15.09 5.06
N SER A 138 5.91 13.88 5.60
CA SER A 138 4.86 12.88 5.36
C SER A 138 3.80 12.81 6.47
N SER A 139 3.88 13.62 7.52
CA SER A 139 2.99 13.51 8.69
C SER A 139 1.67 14.26 8.54
N SER A 140 1.63 15.32 7.72
CA SER A 140 0.41 16.10 7.54
C SER A 140 -0.67 15.23 6.91
N ASN A 141 -1.77 15.01 7.62
CA ASN A 141 -2.97 14.25 7.23
C ASN A 141 -2.92 12.73 7.45
N LEU A 142 -1.78 12.13 7.81
CA LEU A 142 -1.73 10.69 8.06
C LEU A 142 -2.56 10.28 9.30
N GLU A 143 -2.70 11.18 10.28
CA GLU A 143 -3.56 11.00 11.47
C GLU A 143 -5.02 10.72 11.09
N ASP A 144 -5.50 11.36 10.02
CA ASP A 144 -6.88 11.31 9.54
C ASP A 144 -7.18 10.10 8.63
N ILE A 145 -6.17 9.29 8.32
CA ILE A 145 -6.29 8.12 7.45
C ILE A 145 -6.53 6.87 8.28
N GLU A 146 -7.56 6.10 7.91
CA GLU A 146 -7.87 4.79 8.50
C GLU A 146 -8.02 3.72 7.41
N ILE A 147 -7.76 2.46 7.75
CA ILE A 147 -8.06 1.32 6.87
C ILE A 147 -9.25 0.50 7.39
N ARG A 148 -10.15 0.13 6.48
CA ARG A 148 -11.34 -0.68 6.79
C ARG A 148 -11.25 -2.07 6.19
N ARG A 149 -12.17 -2.45 5.32
CA ARG A 149 -12.28 -3.83 4.83
C ARG A 149 -10.97 -4.20 4.15
N ILE A 150 -10.42 -5.34 4.54
CA ILE A 150 -9.21 -5.90 3.93
C ILE A 150 -9.64 -7.11 3.10
N GLN A 151 -9.23 -7.12 1.84
CA GLN A 151 -9.43 -8.21 0.90
C GLN A 151 -8.08 -8.86 0.62
N PHE A 152 -8.04 -10.19 0.55
CA PHE A 152 -6.82 -10.95 0.33
C PHE A 152 -6.85 -11.63 -1.04
N ASP A 153 -5.74 -11.56 -1.76
CA ASP A 153 -5.48 -12.34 -2.99
C ASP A 153 -4.08 -12.96 -2.89
N GLY A 154 -4.02 -14.19 -2.36
CA GLY A 154 -2.76 -14.87 -2.11
C GLY A 154 -1.87 -14.12 -1.12
N ASP A 155 -0.71 -13.67 -1.59
CA ASP A 155 0.28 -12.90 -0.82
C ASP A 155 0.06 -11.38 -0.93
N ASP A 156 -1.03 -10.94 -1.56
CA ASP A 156 -1.43 -9.54 -1.64
C ASP A 156 -2.66 -9.27 -0.76
N ALA A 157 -2.72 -8.06 -0.21
CA ALA A 157 -3.91 -7.58 0.50
C ALA A 157 -4.23 -6.13 0.10
N TYR A 158 -5.51 -5.83 0.05
CA TYR A 158 -6.04 -4.53 -0.37
C TYR A 158 -6.97 -4.00 0.70
N ALA A 159 -6.69 -2.80 1.21
CA ALA A 159 -7.46 -2.20 2.29
C ALA A 159 -8.19 -0.95 1.81
N GLU A 160 -9.51 -0.91 2.03
CA GLU A 160 -10.32 0.29 1.81
C GLU A 160 -9.84 1.43 2.71
N VAL A 161 -9.60 2.61 2.12
CA VAL A 161 -9.13 3.78 2.86
C VAL A 161 -10.27 4.72 3.21
N LEU A 162 -10.28 5.17 4.47
CA LEU A 162 -11.06 6.33 4.89
C LEU A 162 -10.16 7.53 5.10
N PHE A 163 -10.71 8.70 4.80
CA PHE A 163 -10.12 9.98 5.14
C PHE A 163 -11.12 10.79 5.96
N GLN A 164 -10.73 11.17 7.19
CA GLN A 164 -11.61 11.88 8.14
C GLN A 164 -12.95 11.15 8.37
N GLY A 165 -12.91 9.81 8.37
CA GLY A 165 -14.07 8.94 8.54
C GLY A 165 -14.90 8.67 7.29
N GLU A 166 -14.62 9.37 6.17
CA GLU A 166 -15.34 9.21 4.90
C GLU A 166 -14.61 8.22 3.97
N PRO A 167 -15.34 7.33 3.28
CA PRO A 167 -14.73 6.38 2.34
C PRO A 167 -14.16 7.09 1.12
N THR A 168 -13.04 6.54 0.63
CA THR A 168 -12.39 6.99 -0.60
C THR A 168 -12.41 5.87 -1.64
N ASP A 169 -12.19 6.21 -2.92
CA ASP A 169 -12.01 5.23 -3.99
C ASP A 169 -10.59 4.61 -4.01
N PHE A 170 -9.75 5.00 -3.05
CA PHE A 170 -8.37 4.56 -2.94
C PHE A 170 -8.22 3.30 -2.08
N LEU A 171 -7.31 2.42 -2.50
CA LEU A 171 -6.93 1.22 -1.77
C LEU A 171 -5.44 1.26 -1.43
N TYR A 172 -5.12 1.02 -0.16
CA TYR A 172 -3.76 0.64 0.19
C TYR A 172 -3.49 -0.79 -0.24
N THR A 173 -2.33 -1.01 -0.85
CA THR A 173 -1.85 -2.34 -1.20
C THR A 173 -0.81 -2.78 -0.20
N PHE A 174 -0.87 -4.05 0.19
CA PHE A 174 0.09 -4.71 1.07
C PHE A 174 0.57 -5.97 0.38
N ASN A 175 1.85 -6.29 0.55
CA ASN A 175 2.46 -7.48 -0.02
C ASN A 175 3.14 -8.28 1.10
N LYS A 176 2.97 -9.59 1.09
CA LYS A 176 3.60 -10.50 2.03
C LYS A 176 4.96 -10.92 1.49
N SER A 177 6.01 -10.60 2.23
CA SER A 177 7.38 -11.00 1.90
C SER A 177 8.03 -11.68 3.09
N SER A 178 8.60 -12.87 2.86
CA SER A 178 9.26 -13.67 3.91
C SER A 178 8.38 -13.91 5.15
N GLY A 179 7.07 -14.02 4.96
CA GLY A 179 6.09 -14.26 6.02
C GLY A 179 5.61 -13.01 6.79
N ALA A 180 6.07 -11.82 6.41
CA ALA A 180 5.63 -10.55 6.99
C ALA A 180 4.88 -9.70 5.95
N TRP A 181 3.81 -9.03 6.37
CA TRP A 181 3.12 -8.03 5.55
C TRP A 181 3.91 -6.73 5.51
N LEU A 182 3.91 -6.08 4.36
CA LEU A 182 4.55 -4.79 4.14
C LEU A 182 3.61 -3.91 3.32
N LEU A 183 3.58 -2.62 3.62
CA LEU A 183 2.81 -1.61 2.91
C LEU A 183 3.51 -1.20 1.61
N ASP A 184 2.78 -1.23 0.50
CA ASP A 184 3.24 -0.65 -0.75
C ASP A 184 2.66 0.75 -0.95
N ILE A 185 3.46 1.76 -0.64
CA ILE A 185 3.04 3.16 -0.78
C ILE A 185 3.02 3.62 -2.25
N THR A 186 3.58 2.85 -3.18
CA THR A 186 3.48 3.20 -4.61
C THR A 186 2.07 3.06 -5.14
N SER A 187 1.17 2.35 -4.43
CA SER A 187 -0.22 2.20 -4.85
C SER A 187 -0.95 3.54 -4.93
N GLY A 188 -0.50 4.56 -4.19
CA GLY A 188 -1.07 5.91 -4.18
C GLY A 188 -0.54 6.86 -5.24
N LEU A 189 0.48 6.49 -6.03
CA LEU A 189 1.15 7.44 -6.92
C LEU A 189 0.23 8.00 -8.00
N GLU A 190 -0.61 7.17 -8.61
CA GLU A 190 -1.58 7.60 -9.63
C GLU A 190 -2.57 8.62 -9.05
N LEU A 191 -3.09 8.35 -7.84
CA LEU A 191 -3.98 9.28 -7.14
C LEU A 191 -3.29 10.61 -6.83
N MET A 192 -2.03 10.58 -6.40
CA MET A 192 -1.27 11.80 -6.11
C MET A 192 -1.05 12.66 -7.36
N ASP A 193 -0.78 12.02 -8.50
CA ASP A 193 -0.68 12.73 -9.78
C ASP A 193 -2.01 13.33 -10.20
N GLU A 194 -3.11 12.59 -10.09
CA GLU A 194 -4.45 13.10 -10.39
C GLU A 194 -4.82 14.31 -9.52
N ILE A 195 -4.56 14.25 -8.21
CA ILE A 195 -4.79 15.37 -7.29
C ILE A 195 -3.98 16.59 -7.71
N LEU A 196 -2.71 16.40 -8.06
CA LEU A 196 -1.83 17.49 -8.48
C LEU A 196 -2.32 18.15 -9.78
N VAL A 197 -2.68 17.34 -10.78
CA VAL A 197 -3.25 17.81 -12.06
C VAL A 197 -4.56 18.57 -11.82
N GLN A 198 -5.43 18.06 -10.94
CA GLN A 198 -6.68 18.71 -10.58
C GLN A 198 -6.44 20.07 -9.90
N MET A 199 -5.52 20.15 -8.92
CA MET A 199 -5.16 21.40 -8.24
C MET A 199 -4.64 22.45 -9.22
N ARG A 200 -3.77 22.04 -10.15
CA ARG A 200 -3.24 22.90 -11.21
C ARG A 200 -4.36 23.44 -12.10
N ASN A 201 -5.25 22.56 -12.56
CA ASN A 201 -6.37 22.93 -13.43
C ASN A 201 -7.37 23.86 -12.73
N MET A 202 -7.69 23.59 -11.45
CA MET A 202 -8.57 24.44 -10.64
C MET A 202 -7.99 25.83 -10.41
N SER A 203 -6.68 25.92 -10.25
CA SER A 203 -5.95 27.18 -10.04
C SER A 203 -5.67 27.93 -11.35
N ASN A 204 -5.90 27.30 -12.51
CA ASN A 204 -5.64 27.84 -13.85
C ASN A 204 -4.22 28.39 -14.01
N ILE A 205 -3.23 27.66 -13.49
CA ILE A 205 -1.80 27.97 -13.60
C ILE A 205 -1.07 26.93 -14.45
N SER A 206 0.09 27.29 -15.00
CA SER A 206 0.95 26.32 -15.68
C SER A 206 1.64 25.39 -14.68
N PHE A 207 2.11 24.23 -15.15
CA PHE A 207 2.85 23.30 -14.30
C PHE A 207 4.14 23.92 -13.76
N GLU A 208 4.87 24.66 -14.59
CA GLU A 208 6.10 25.35 -14.20
C GLU A 208 5.84 26.38 -13.10
N THR A 209 4.72 27.10 -13.23
CA THR A 209 4.29 28.08 -12.22
C THR A 209 4.00 27.39 -10.89
N MET A 210 3.26 26.26 -10.93
CA MET A 210 2.99 25.45 -9.75
C MET A 210 4.28 24.91 -9.11
N VAL A 211 5.23 24.40 -9.91
CA VAL A 211 6.53 23.93 -9.44
C VAL A 211 7.25 25.04 -8.67
N VAL A 212 7.39 26.23 -9.26
CA VAL A 212 8.07 27.34 -8.59
C VAL A 212 7.39 27.67 -7.25
N PHE A 213 6.07 27.86 -7.24
CA PHE A 213 5.35 28.17 -6.01
C PHE A 213 5.50 27.08 -4.94
N SER A 214 5.35 25.81 -5.31
CA SER A 214 5.46 24.69 -4.37
C SER A 214 6.85 24.58 -3.77
N LEU A 215 7.91 24.67 -4.60
CA LEU A 215 9.29 24.54 -4.14
C LEU A 215 9.72 25.72 -3.26
N GLU A 216 9.36 26.95 -3.63
CA GLU A 216 9.67 28.13 -2.81
C GLU A 216 8.92 28.10 -1.47
N SER A 217 7.66 27.65 -1.47
CA SER A 217 6.86 27.50 -0.26
C SER A 217 7.44 26.44 0.69
N LEU A 218 7.82 25.28 0.15
CA LEU A 218 8.31 24.15 0.94
C LEU A 218 9.73 24.38 1.49
N THR A 219 10.61 25.00 0.72
CA THR A 219 12.03 25.14 1.09
C THR A 219 12.40 26.53 1.62
N GLY A 220 11.54 27.54 1.41
CA GLY A 220 11.82 28.94 1.73
C GLY A 220 12.93 29.56 0.87
N ARG A 221 13.36 28.91 -0.22
CA ARG A 221 14.42 29.38 -1.11
C ARG A 221 13.87 29.68 -2.51
N PRO A 222 14.40 30.69 -3.22
CA PRO A 222 14.00 30.96 -4.59
C PRO A 222 14.36 29.81 -5.53
N VAL A 223 13.57 29.60 -6.57
CA VAL A 223 13.85 28.59 -7.60
C VAL A 223 14.63 29.20 -8.76
N SER A 224 15.76 28.59 -9.12
CA SER A 224 16.55 28.94 -10.30
C SER A 224 16.01 28.24 -11.55
N ALA A 225 16.16 28.85 -12.73
CA ALA A 225 15.87 28.21 -14.02
C ALA A 225 16.73 26.95 -14.27
N GLU A 226 17.86 26.82 -13.58
CA GLU A 226 18.74 25.65 -13.69
C GLU A 226 18.15 24.38 -13.03
N ILE A 227 17.06 24.50 -12.26
CA ILE A 227 16.47 23.36 -11.53
C ILE A 227 16.06 22.19 -12.43
N TRP A 228 15.72 22.49 -13.68
CA TRP A 228 15.34 21.51 -14.69
C TRP A 228 16.51 20.62 -15.14
N TYR A 229 17.76 21.05 -14.93
CA TYR A 229 18.96 20.32 -15.29
C TYR A 229 19.49 19.51 -14.09
N PRO A 230 20.05 18.32 -14.33
CA PRO A 230 20.65 17.53 -13.27
C PRO A 230 21.92 18.22 -12.74
N PRO A 231 22.19 18.12 -11.42
CA PRO A 231 23.41 18.67 -10.82
C PRO A 231 24.68 17.86 -11.15
N PHE A 232 24.54 16.66 -11.75
CA PHE A 232 25.64 15.80 -12.14
C PHE A 232 25.49 15.32 -13.59
N GLU A 233 26.61 15.03 -14.23
CA GLU A 233 26.63 14.30 -15.50
C GLU A 233 26.28 12.83 -15.25
N ASP A 234 25.57 12.21 -16.19
CA ASP A 234 25.26 10.79 -16.14
C ASP A 234 26.55 9.96 -16.29
N PRO A 235 26.94 9.15 -15.29
CA PRO A 235 28.13 8.31 -15.36
C PRO A 235 28.08 7.28 -16.50
N GLY A 236 26.88 6.97 -17.03
CA GLY A 236 26.67 6.10 -18.18
C GLY A 236 26.77 6.78 -19.55
N ALA A 237 26.76 8.11 -19.63
CA ALA A 237 26.78 8.84 -20.91
C ALA A 237 28.16 8.90 -21.59
N ASN A 238 29.22 8.54 -20.87
CA ASN A 238 30.61 8.57 -21.35
C ASN A 238 31.17 7.18 -21.72
N ASN A 239 30.34 6.13 -21.75
CA ASN A 239 30.72 4.76 -22.11
C ASN A 239 30.02 4.27 -23.38
#